data_AF-A0A0J6CP19-F1
#
_entry.id   AF-A0A0J6CP19-F1
#
_cell.length_a   1.000
_cell.length_b   1.000
_cell.length_c   1.000
_cell.angle_alpha   90.00
_cell.angle_beta   90.00
_cell.angle_gamma   90.00
#
_symmetry.space_group_name_H-M   'P 1'
#
loop_
_entity.id
_entity.type
_entity.pdbx_description
1 polymer ?
#
loop_
_entity_poly.entity_id
_entity_poly.type
_entity_poly.pdbx_seq_one_letter_code
_entity_poly.pdbx_strand_id
1 'polypeptide(L)'
;MNKDKLIGLIIWGSIIGISGFVMLFFSVHFGTSIAENWLIKQGGADTDYYNIIVKSYINNFLVGGGILFAVGLATNFIAYYKLQSIKDKSNLD
;
A
#
# COMPACT_ATOMS: atom_id res chain seq x y z
N MET A 1 9.65 23.79 7.75
CA MET A 1 9.59 22.42 8.30
C MET A 1 11.03 21.96 8.50
N ASN A 2 11.38 21.42 9.68
CA ASN A 2 12.75 21.02 9.95
C ASN A 2 13.13 19.75 9.14
N LYS A 3 14.41 19.60 8.79
CA LYS A 3 14.95 18.47 8.01
C LYS A 3 14.61 17.12 8.67
N ASP A 4 14.68 17.03 9.99
CA ASP A 4 14.38 15.80 10.75
C ASP A 4 12.93 15.34 10.56
N LYS A 5 11.98 16.29 10.48
CA LYS A 5 10.56 15.99 10.23
C LYS A 5 10.33 15.48 8.81
N LEU A 6 11.09 15.97 7.84
CA LEU A 6 11.04 15.49 6.45
C LEU A 6 11.61 14.08 6.31
N ILE A 7 12.72 13.80 6.99
CA ILE A 7 13.31 12.45 7.04
C ILE A 7 12.32 11.46 7.67
N GLY A 8 11.70 11.83 8.80
CA GLY A 8 10.65 11.00 9.41
C GLY A 8 9.49 10.71 8.45
N LEU A 9 9.07 11.70 7.67
CA LEU A 9 8.00 11.55 6.68
C LEU A 9 8.39 10.62 5.51
N ILE A 10 9.66 10.63 5.09
CA ILE A 10 10.20 9.67 4.10
C ILE A 10 10.19 8.24 4.66
N ILE A 11 10.56 8.06 5.93
CA ILE A 11 10.55 6.74 6.56
C ILE A 11 9.12 6.18 6.59
N TRP A 12 8.16 6.99 7.05
CA TRP A 12 6.74 6.60 7.08
C TRP A 12 6.18 6.34 5.68
N GLY A 13 6.46 7.21 4.71
CA GLY A 13 6.03 7.02 3.32
C GLY A 13 6.62 5.73 2.72
N SER A 14 7.86 5.40 3.06
CA SER A 14 8.50 4.15 2.63
C SER A 14 7.87 2.91 3.27
N ILE A 15 7.54 2.95 4.56
CA ILE A 15 6.83 1.85 5.24
C ILE A 15 5.47 1.60 4.59
N ILE A 16 4.71 2.67 4.32
CA ILE A 16 3.41 2.60 3.66
C ILE A 16 3.55 2.11 2.21
N GLY A 17 4.57 2.58 1.50
CA GLY A 17 4.86 2.13 0.14
C GLY A 17 5.18 0.63 0.10
N ILE A 18 6.07 0.16 0.97
CA ILE A 18 6.46 -1.26 1.04
C ILE A 18 5.26 -2.13 1.43
N SER A 19 4.43 -1.70 2.39
CA SER A 19 3.24 -2.47 2.76
C SER A 19 2.22 -2.55 1.62
N GLY A 20 2.00 -1.45 0.90
CA GLY A 20 1.17 -1.43 -0.31
C GLY A 20 1.72 -2.33 -1.43
N PHE A 21 3.03 -2.32 -1.62
CA PHE A 21 3.72 -3.21 -2.57
C PHE A 21 3.55 -4.69 -2.20
N VAL A 22 3.73 -5.06 -0.94
CA VAL A 22 3.49 -6.42 -0.46
C VAL A 22 2.03 -6.82 -0.71
N MET A 23 1.06 -5.95 -0.41
CA MET A 23 -0.35 -6.24 -0.68
C MET A 23 -0.67 -6.46 -2.16
N LEU A 24 -0.04 -5.71 -3.07
CA LEU A 24 -0.19 -5.89 -4.52
C LEU A 24 0.26 -7.27 -4.98
N PHE A 25 1.50 -7.65 -4.65
CA PHE A 25 2.12 -8.88 -5.13
C PHE A 25 1.59 -10.14 -4.44
N PHE A 26 1.14 -10.01 -3.18
CA PHE A 26 0.54 -11.10 -2.42
C PHE A 26 -1.00 -11.04 -2.40
N SER A 27 -1.62 -10.23 -3.27
CA SER A 27 -3.08 -10.06 -3.36
C SER A 27 -3.82 -11.37 -3.59
N VAL A 28 -3.29 -12.25 -4.43
CA VAL A 28 -3.86 -13.59 -4.67
C VAL A 28 -3.82 -14.43 -3.40
N HIS A 29 -2.69 -14.45 -2.70
CA HIS A 29 -2.53 -15.23 -1.47
C HIS A 29 -3.47 -14.74 -0.36
N PHE A 30 -3.50 -13.42 -0.12
CA PHE A 30 -4.38 -12.83 0.88
C PHE A 30 -5.85 -12.98 0.52
N GLY A 31 -6.19 -12.76 -0.76
CA GLY A 31 -7.56 -12.87 -1.25
C GLY A 31 -8.11 -14.29 -1.11
N THR A 32 -7.34 -15.29 -1.48
CA THR A 32 -7.71 -16.70 -1.30
C THR A 32 -7.82 -17.08 0.16
N SER A 33 -6.86 -16.69 1.02
CA SER A 33 -6.91 -17.01 2.46
C SER A 33 -8.15 -16.44 3.15
N ILE A 34 -8.56 -15.21 2.81
CA ILE A 34 -9.80 -14.63 3.33
C ILE A 34 -11.03 -15.33 2.76
N ALA A 35 -11.02 -15.68 1.47
CA ALA A 35 -12.12 -16.39 0.84
C ALA A 35 -12.33 -17.79 1.43
N GLU A 36 -11.25 -18.52 1.74
CA GLU A 36 -11.30 -19.82 2.41
C GLU A 36 -11.91 -19.71 3.81
N ASN A 37 -11.47 -18.71 4.59
CA ASN A 37 -12.06 -18.44 5.90
C ASN A 37 -13.55 -18.07 5.81
N TRP A 38 -13.94 -17.34 4.77
CA TRP A 38 -15.35 -17.04 4.49
C TRP A 38 -16.13 -18.33 4.14
N LEU A 39 -15.56 -19.20 3.30
CA LEU A 39 -16.19 -20.47 2.89
C LEU A 39 -16.43 -21.40 4.08
N ILE A 40 -15.45 -21.53 4.98
CA ILE A 40 -15.57 -22.33 6.22
C ILE A 40 -16.72 -21.82 7.08
N LYS A 41 -16.86 -20.50 7.23
CA LYS A 41 -17.95 -19.88 8.01
C LYS A 41 -19.32 -20.05 7.35
N GLN A 42 -19.36 -20.06 6.02
CA GLN A 42 -20.58 -20.24 5.26
C GLN A 42 -21.09 -21.69 5.28
N GLY A 43 -20.21 -22.66 5.56
CA GLY A 43 -20.53 -24.09 5.55
C GLY A 43 -20.55 -24.71 4.15
N GLY A 44 -20.00 -24.00 3.16
CA GLY A 44 -20.00 -24.38 1.75
C GLY A 44 -20.60 -23.30 0.85
N ALA A 45 -20.22 -23.34 -0.42
CA ALA A 45 -20.75 -22.47 -1.46
C ALA A 45 -20.68 -23.22 -2.79
N ASP A 46 -21.57 -22.87 -3.71
CA ASP A 46 -21.40 -23.23 -5.11
C ASP A 46 -20.07 -22.69 -5.65
N THR A 47 -19.47 -23.41 -6.60
CA THR A 47 -18.13 -23.09 -7.12
C THR A 47 -18.09 -21.74 -7.83
N ASP A 48 -19.16 -21.37 -8.55
CA ASP A 48 -19.23 -20.09 -9.24
C ASP A 48 -19.34 -18.94 -8.24
N TYR A 49 -20.14 -19.13 -7.18
CA TYR A 49 -20.27 -18.14 -6.12
C TYR A 49 -18.96 -17.96 -5.34
N TYR A 50 -18.28 -19.05 -5.00
CA TYR A 50 -16.96 -19.00 -4.36
C TYR A 50 -15.93 -18.25 -5.21
N ASN A 51 -15.89 -18.52 -6.52
CA ASN A 51 -14.99 -17.84 -7.44
C ASN A 51 -15.21 -16.32 -7.51
N ILE A 52 -16.46 -15.87 -7.41
CA ILE A 52 -16.78 -14.43 -7.35
C ILE A 52 -16.21 -13.81 -6.06
N ILE A 53 -16.39 -14.48 -4.92
CA ILE A 53 -15.89 -14.00 -3.62
C ILE A 53 -14.36 -13.94 -3.59
N VAL A 54 -13.68 -14.99 -4.06
CA VAL A 54 -12.21 -15.03 -4.18
C VAL A 54 -11.72 -13.85 -5.01
N LYS A 55 -12.26 -13.67 -6.24
CA LYS A 55 -11.88 -12.56 -7.12
C LYS A 55 -12.14 -11.21 -6.48
N SER A 56 -13.23 -11.06 -5.73
CA SER A 56 -13.54 -9.83 -5.01
C SER A 56 -12.49 -9.52 -3.95
N TYR A 57 -12.08 -10.49 -3.14
CA TYR A 57 -11.04 -10.26 -2.12
C TYR A 57 -9.68 -9.98 -2.74
N ILE A 58 -9.29 -10.71 -3.80
CA ILE A 58 -8.05 -10.45 -4.54
C ILE A 58 -8.04 -9.02 -5.08
N ASN A 59 -9.15 -8.59 -5.71
CA ASN A 59 -9.27 -7.25 -6.25
C ASN A 59 -9.19 -6.17 -5.15
N ASN A 60 -9.77 -6.41 -3.97
CA ASN A 60 -9.67 -5.48 -2.84
C ASN A 60 -8.22 -5.30 -2.38
N PHE A 61 -7.43 -6.38 -2.28
CA PHE A 61 -6.01 -6.28 -1.95
C PHE A 61 -5.19 -5.62 -3.06
N LEU A 62 -5.51 -5.90 -4.32
CA LEU A 62 -4.84 -5.29 -5.46
C LEU A 62 -5.09 -3.77 -5.50
N VAL A 63 -6.35 -3.34 -5.42
CA VAL A 63 -6.72 -1.92 -5.44
C VAL A 63 -6.22 -1.20 -4.19
N GLY A 64 -6.45 -1.79 -3.00
CA GLY A 64 -6.00 -1.21 -1.73
C GLY A 64 -4.47 -1.10 -1.64
N GLY A 65 -3.75 -2.16 -2.03
CA GLY A 65 -2.29 -2.15 -2.10
C GLY A 65 -1.77 -1.12 -3.10
N GLY A 66 -2.44 -0.97 -4.24
CA GLY A 66 -2.12 0.05 -5.26
C GLY A 66 -2.24 1.46 -4.73
N ILE A 67 -3.33 1.78 -4.04
CA ILE A 67 -3.54 3.09 -3.42
C ILE A 67 -2.47 3.36 -2.36
N LEU A 68 -2.20 2.41 -1.47
CA LEU A 68 -1.17 2.55 -0.43
C LEU A 68 0.22 2.75 -1.04
N PHE A 69 0.56 1.97 -2.07
CA PHE A 69 1.83 2.11 -2.78
C PHE A 69 1.97 3.48 -3.43
N ALA A 70 0.94 3.95 -4.14
CA ALA A 70 0.93 5.25 -4.78
C ALA A 70 1.04 6.40 -3.76
N VAL A 71 0.33 6.32 -2.64
CA VAL A 71 0.40 7.31 -1.55
C VAL A 71 1.79 7.33 -0.90
N GLY A 72 2.37 6.16 -0.63
CA GLY A 72 3.71 6.04 -0.08
C GLY A 72 4.77 6.67 -1.00
N LEU A 73 4.70 6.38 -2.30
CA LEU A 73 5.59 6.97 -3.30
C LEU A 73 5.39 8.49 -3.43
N ALA A 74 4.14 8.97 -3.52
CA ALA A 74 3.84 10.39 -3.63
C ALA A 74 4.35 11.17 -2.41
N THR A 75 4.17 10.61 -1.22
CA THR A 75 4.64 11.18 0.05
C THR A 75 6.17 11.31 0.04
N ASN A 76 6.88 10.25 -0.35
CA ASN A 76 8.34 10.25 -0.46
C ASN A 76 8.85 11.26 -1.50
N PHE A 77 8.18 11.32 -2.65
CA PHE A 77 8.52 12.26 -3.72
C PHE A 77 8.39 13.71 -3.24
N ILE A 78 7.25 14.09 -2.67
CA ILE A 78 7.01 15.44 -2.14
C ILE A 78 8.03 15.79 -1.05
N ALA A 79 8.32 14.85 -0.14
CA ALA A 79 9.27 15.06 0.93
C ALA A 79 10.70 15.29 0.40
N TYR A 80 11.11 14.49 -0.60
CA TYR A 80 12.41 14.60 -1.25
C TYR A 80 12.59 15.95 -1.95
N TYR A 81 11.61 16.37 -2.75
CA TYR A 81 11.64 17.69 -3.41
C TYR A 81 11.74 18.83 -2.40
N LYS A 82 11.01 18.74 -1.28
CA LYS A 82 11.06 19.76 -0.23
C LYS A 82 12.42 19.79 0.45
N LEU A 83 13.05 18.63 0.67
CA LEU A 83 14.41 18.52 1.21
C LEU A 83 15.46 19.17 0.30
N GLN A 84 15.38 18.95 -1.01
CA GLN A 84 16.25 19.63 -1.98
C GLN A 84 16.06 21.15 -1.94
N SER A 85 14.82 21.63 -1.98
CA SER A 85 14.55 23.07 -1.97
C SER A 85 15.09 23.80 -0.73
N ILE A 86 15.14 23.12 0.42
CA ILE A 86 15.73 23.67 1.66
C ILE A 86 17.25 23.68 1.56
N LYS A 87 17.85 22.62 0.99
CA LYS A 87 19.28 22.53 0.79
C LYS A 87 19.79 23.63 -0.15
N ASP A 88 19.08 23.90 -1.25
CA ASP A 88 19.47 24.93 -2.21
C ASP A 88 19.41 26.34 -1.61
N LYS A 89 18.38 26.64 -0.81
CA LYS A 89 18.30 27.92 -0.09
C LYS A 89 19.46 28.11 0.89
N SER A 90 19.85 27.07 1.63
CA SER A 90 20.97 27.16 2.57
C SER A 90 22.36 27.30 1.91
N ASN A 91 22.48 27.09 0.60
CA ASN A 91 23.74 27.28 -0.13
C ASN A 91 23.85 28.68 -0.78
N LEU A 92 22.80 29.49 -0.69
CA LEU A 92 22.73 30.85 -1.27
C LEU A 92 22.86 31.95 -0.19
N ASP A 93 22.81 31.56 1.09
CA ASP A 93 23.03 32.41 2.27
C ASP A 93 24.46 32.23 2.80
#